data_AF-A0A2E9Y1E4-F1
#
_entry.id   AF-A0A2E9Y1E4-F1
#
_cell.length_a   1.000
_cell.length_b   1.000
_cell.length_c   1.000
_cell.angle_alpha   90.00
_cell.angle_beta   90.00
_cell.angle_gamma   90.00
#
_symmetry.space_group_name_H-M   'P 1'
#
loop_
_entity.id
_entity.type
_entity.pdbx_description
1 polymer ?
#
loop_
_entity_poly.entity_id
_entity_poly.type
_entity_poly.pdbx_seq_one_letter_code
_entity_poly.pdbx_strand_id
1 'polypeptide(L)' 'SSIGGLGGCPFAPHKNRLAAGNICTEDMVHLCHELGIETGIDLDALIEAALLAENIVSRPLMGRVMHSGSLREYRAGAG' A
#
# COMPACT_ATOMS: atom_id res chain seq x y z
N SER A 1 -2.99 10.46 -2.06
CA SER A 1 -2.58 9.12 -1.56
C SER A 1 -1.51 9.29 -0.51
N SER A 2 -1.20 8.25 0.26
CA SER A 2 -0.07 8.20 1.18
C SER A 2 0.45 6.78 1.31
N ILE A 3 1.74 6.63 1.64
CA ILE A 3 2.40 5.33 1.78
C ILE A 3 1.74 4.52 2.91
N GLY A 4 1.37 3.26 2.65
CA GLY A 4 0.68 2.40 3.63
C GLY A 4 -0.68 2.93 4.10
N GLY A 5 -1.25 3.92 3.40
CA GLY A 5 -2.46 4.62 3.81
C GLY A 5 -2.27 5.52 5.02
N LEU A 6 -1.04 5.96 5.30
CA LEU A 6 -0.73 6.86 6.40
C LEU A 6 -1.62 8.11 6.42
N GLY A 7 -1.92 8.57 7.63
CA GLY A 7 -2.85 9.65 7.90
C GLY A 7 -4.05 9.17 8.71
N GLY A 8 -5.09 10.01 8.73
CA GLY A 8 -6.31 9.79 9.50
C GLY A 8 -6.94 11.12 9.90
N CYS A 9 -8.26 11.15 10.05
CA CYS A 9 -8.97 12.36 10.47
C CYS A 9 -8.90 12.52 12.00
N PRO A 10 -8.33 13.62 12.53
CA PRO A 10 -8.26 13.84 13.98
C PRO A 10 -9.64 14.05 14.62
N PHE A 11 -10.67 14.37 13.81
CA PHE A 11 -12.03 14.65 14.26
C PHE A 11 -12.97 13.45 14.16
N ALA A 12 -12.54 12.35 13.54
CA ALA A 12 -13.35 11.14 13.42
C ALA A 12 -12.86 10.11 14.46
N PRO A 13 -13.56 9.92 15.59
CA PRO A 13 -13.14 9.00 16.62
C PRO A 13 -13.35 7.55 16.16
N HIS A 14 -12.27 6.83 15.88
CA HIS A 14 -12.34 5.41 15.58
C HIS A 14 -11.85 4.62 16.79
N LYS A 15 -12.81 4.06 17.55
CA LYS A 15 -12.54 3.36 18.81
C LYS A 15 -11.88 1.98 18.66
N ASN A 16 -11.76 1.45 17.44
CA ASN A 16 -11.39 0.05 17.24
C ASN A 16 -10.76 -0.31 15.88
N ARG A 17 -10.51 0.62 14.96
CA ARG A 17 -9.77 0.36 13.72
C ARG A 17 -9.30 1.67 13.14
N LEU A 18 -8.09 1.66 12.60
CA LEU A 18 -7.45 2.74 11.86
C LEU A 18 -8.50 3.58 11.11
N ALA A 19 -8.60 4.87 11.42
CA ALA A 19 -9.49 5.78 10.70
C ALA A 19 -9.27 5.63 9.19
N ALA A 20 -10.33 5.72 8.37
CA ALA A 20 -10.17 5.71 6.91
C ALA A 20 -9.12 6.77 6.52
N GLY A 21 -7.93 6.28 6.18
CA GLY A 21 -6.75 7.10 5.94
C GLY A 21 -6.75 7.62 4.51
N ASN A 22 -5.57 8.03 4.05
CA ASN A 22 -5.38 8.25 2.63
C ASN A 22 -5.46 6.92 1.87
N ILE A 23 -5.78 6.99 0.57
CA ILE A 23 -5.58 5.85 -0.34
C ILE A 23 -4.10 5.44 -0.28
N CYS A 24 -3.85 4.14 -0.05
CA CYS A 24 -2.52 3.53 -0.06
C CYS A 24 -1.84 3.75 -1.43
N THR A 25 -0.69 4.40 -1.45
CA THR A 25 -0.01 4.72 -2.72
C THR A 25 0.37 3.44 -3.47
N GLU A 26 0.86 2.43 -2.78
CA GLU A 26 1.27 1.15 -3.34
C GLU A 26 0.10 0.37 -3.95
N ASP A 27 -1.07 0.36 -3.30
CA ASP A 27 -2.27 -0.29 -3.85
C ASP A 27 -2.77 0.45 -5.10
N MET A 28 -2.69 1.79 -5.11
CA MET A 28 -3.06 2.60 -6.27
C MET A 28 -2.09 2.40 -7.44
N VAL A 29 -0.78 2.37 -7.18
CA VAL A 29 0.25 2.12 -8.21
C VAL A 29 0.10 0.72 -8.77
N HIS A 30 -0.11 -0.28 -7.91
CA HIS A 30 -0.38 -1.64 -8.34
C HIS A 30 -1.61 -1.70 -9.27
N LEU A 31 -2.73 -1.10 -8.87
CA LEU A 31 -3.93 -1.02 -9.72
C LEU A 31 -3.62 -0.35 -11.07
N CYS A 32 -2.90 0.77 -11.09
CA CYS A 32 -2.52 1.43 -12.33
C CYS A 32 -1.70 0.51 -13.24
N HIS A 33 -0.67 -0.15 -12.71
CA HIS A 33 0.15 -1.10 -13.47
C HIS A 33 -0.68 -2.25 -14.03
N GLU A 34 -1.60 -2.80 -13.25
CA GLU A 34 -2.50 -3.87 -13.67
C GLU A 34 -3.51 -3.43 -14.75
N LEU A 35 -3.84 -2.15 -14.79
CA LEU A 35 -4.65 -1.54 -15.85
C LEU A 35 -3.81 -1.07 -17.07
N GLY A 36 -2.50 -1.29 -17.07
CA GLY A 36 -1.61 -0.82 -18.14
C GLY A 36 -1.36 0.69 -18.14
N ILE A 37 -1.63 1.37 -17.01
CA ILE A 37 -1.40 2.80 -16.82
C ILE A 37 0.00 3.01 -16.26
N GLU A 38 0.83 3.75 -17.00
CA GLU A 38 2.19 4.07 -16.58
C GLU A 38 2.19 5.12 -15.45
N THR A 39 2.93 4.84 -14.38
CA THR A 39 3.04 5.74 -13.21
C THR A 39 4.45 6.31 -13.01
N GLY A 40 5.46 5.73 -13.67
CA GLY A 40 6.88 6.05 -13.44
C GLY A 40 7.41 5.62 -12.06
N ILE A 41 6.65 4.83 -11.30
CA ILE A 41 7.01 4.38 -9.95
C ILE A 41 7.40 2.90 -9.98
N ASP A 42 8.52 2.57 -9.35
CA ASP A 42 8.89 1.20 -9.04
C ASP A 42 8.02 0.69 -7.88
N LEU A 43 7.16 -0.30 -8.18
CA LEU A 43 6.24 -0.86 -7.21
C LEU A 43 6.96 -1.67 -6.12
N ASP A 44 8.02 -2.39 -6.47
CA ASP A 44 8.72 -3.26 -5.53
C ASP A 44 9.46 -2.40 -4.49
N ALA A 45 10.14 -1.33 -4.94
CA ALA A 45 10.75 -0.34 -4.05
C ALA A 45 9.71 0.40 -3.18
N LEU A 46 8.51 0.67 -3.72
CA LEU A 46 7.44 1.31 -2.96
C LEU A 46 6.87 0.39 -1.87
N ILE A 47 6.76 -0.91 -2.13
CA ILE A 47 6.36 -1.92 -1.14
C ILE A 47 7.36 -1.94 0.03
N GLU A 48 8.66 -1.97 -0.26
CA GLU A 48 9.70 -1.93 0.78
C GLU A 48 9.59 -0.66 1.65
N ALA A 49 9.37 0.49 1.01
CA ALA A 49 9.18 1.74 1.72
C ALA A 49 7.91 1.73 2.60
N ALA A 50 6.83 1.07 2.17
CA ALA A 50 5.61 0.93 2.97
C ALA A 50 5.82 0.02 4.19
N LEU A 51 6.54 -1.09 4.02
CA LEU A 51 6.93 -1.97 5.14
C LEU A 51 7.83 -1.24 6.14
N LEU A 52 8.77 -0.42 5.66
CA LEU A 52 9.57 0.43 6.54
C LEU A 52 8.70 1.44 7.30
N ALA A 53 7.72 2.07 6.63
CA ALA A 53 6.82 3.02 7.26
C ALA A 53 6.01 2.37 8.40
N GLU A 54 5.49 1.16 8.19
CA GLU A 54 4.80 0.36 9.22
C GLU A 54 5.68 0.12 10.45
N ASN A 55 6.94 -0.29 10.23
CA ASN A 55 7.90 -0.48 11.30
C ASN A 55 8.15 0.82 12.08
N ILE A 56 8.33 1.94 11.39
CA ILE A 56 8.56 3.26 12.01
C ILE A 56 7.38 3.68 12.89
N VAL A 57 6.14 3.50 12.41
CA VAL A 57 4.95 3.91 13.19
C VAL A 57 4.53 2.87 14.23
N SER A 58 5.17 1.69 14.25
CA SER A 58 4.95 0.61 15.21
C SER A 58 3.48 0.19 15.33
N ARG A 59 2.75 0.20 14.22
CA ARG A 59 1.38 -0.30 14.11
C ARG A 59 1.10 -0.76 12.69
N PRO A 60 0.26 -1.79 12.51
CA PRO A 60 -0.13 -2.24 11.18
C PRO A 60 -0.70 -1.11 10.32
N LEU A 61 -0.22 -1.02 9.09
CA LEU A 61 -0.75 -0.17 8.04
C LEU A 61 -1.78 -0.95 7.21
N MET A 62 -2.47 -0.24 6.32
CA MET A 62 -3.66 -0.77 5.64
C MET A 62 -3.41 -1.15 4.18
N GLY A 63 -2.18 -0.97 3.69
CA GLY A 63 -1.75 -1.41 2.37
C GLY A 63 -1.93 -2.91 2.19
N ARG A 64 -2.54 -3.34 1.10
CA ARG A 64 -2.76 -4.76 0.82
C ARG A 64 -1.55 -5.35 0.10
N VAL A 65 -1.07 -4.65 -0.92
CA VAL A 65 0.03 -5.09 -1.77
C VAL A 65 1.34 -5.16 -0.99
N MET A 66 1.54 -4.31 0.03
CA MET A 66 2.73 -4.39 0.88
C MET A 66 2.82 -5.68 1.71
N HIS A 67 1.71 -6.36 1.96
CA HIS A 67 1.68 -7.63 2.69
C HIS A 67 1.50 -8.85 1.78
N SER A 68 0.92 -8.68 0.59
CA SER A 68 0.67 -9.78 -0.35
C SER A 68 1.69 -9.90 -1.47
N GLY A 69 2.51 -8.86 -1.72
CA GLY A 69 3.34 -8.75 -2.92
C GLY A 69 2.52 -8.45 -4.18
N SER A 70 3.22 -8.31 -5.31
CA SER A 70 2.63 -8.07 -6.63
C SER A 70 2.24 -9.37 -7.35
N LEU A 71 1.48 -9.26 -8.44
CA LEU A 71 1.09 -10.43 -9.27
C LEU A 71 2.24 -11.01 -10.11
N ARG A 72 3.44 -10.43 -10.05
CA ARG A 72 4.61 -10.90 -10.82
C ARG A 72 4.95 -12.34 -10.50
N GLU A 73 5.03 -12.69 -9.21
CA GLU A 73 5.38 -14.05 -8.78
C GLU A 73 4.31 -15.07 -9.19
N TYR A 74 3.04 -14.71 -9.05
CA TYR A 74 1.92 -15.53 -9.49
C TYR A 74 1.98 -15.82 -10.99
N ARG A 75 2.29 -14.80 -11.81
CA ARG A 75 2.43 -14.96 -13.27
C ARG A 75 3.68 -15.76 -13.65
N ALA A 76 4.78 -15.61 -12.92
CA ALA A 76 6.02 -16.34 -13.18
C ALA A 76 5.90 -17.85 -12.94
N GLY A 77 5.05 -18.28 -11.99
CA GLY A 77 4.77 -19.69 -11.72
C GLY A 77 3.61 -20.30 -12.52
N ALA A 78 2.92 -19.50 -13.34
CA ALA A 78 1.75 -19.94 -14.11
C ALA A 78 2.07 -20.29 -15.58
N GLY A 79 3.35 -20.28 -15.96
CA GLY A 79 3.86 -20.71 -17.27
C GLY A 79 4.75 -21.93 -17.16
#